data_AF-A0AAD4LCN7-F1
#
_entry.id   AF-A0AAD4LCN7-F1
#
_cell.length_a   1.000
_cell.length_b   1.000
_cell.length_c   1.000
_cell.angle_alpha   90.00
_cell.angle_beta   90.00
_cell.angle_gamma   90.00
#
_symmetry.space_group_name_H-M   'P 1'
#
loop_
_entity.id
_entity.type
_entity.pdbx_description
1 polymer ?
#
loop_
_entity_poly.entity_id
_entity_poly.type
_entity_poly.pdbx_seq_one_letter_code
_entity_poly.pdbx_strand_id
1 'polypeptide(L)'
;MSIYRSDGTNAAISVVQVNGGGYDPTNPTTEANLDTQYAMAMAYPTPVIFYSTGRGPADTTDYFVSWLDYILMQGDIPRTISISILGVLGVSVLIATGDDGVGKGDCVTDDGSVRFYSQFPATCPYVTAVGGTTNHDPEIAASISGGGFSGPLSTPRLPGPGPLRFMIVLKGKGYLLSGTSASTPIVAGIISLLNDYLISQGKVTLGFLNPWLYGTGMSGLTDITSGSNPGCNTNGFSAIEGWDPVTGLGTLDFQRLLLILP
;
A
#
# COMPACT_ATOMS: atom_id res chain seq x y z
N MET A 1 6.39 -23.42 14.46
CA MET A 1 5.52 -22.24 14.20
C MET A 1 4.85 -22.48 12.86
N SER A 2 3.52 -22.54 12.80
CA SER A 2 2.81 -22.62 11.51
C SER A 2 3.15 -21.37 10.70
N ILE A 3 3.69 -21.51 9.49
CA ILE A 3 3.93 -20.41 8.55
C ILE A 3 2.62 -19.88 7.93
N TYR A 4 1.47 -20.40 8.36
CA TYR A 4 0.13 -20.02 7.93
C TYR A 4 -0.70 -19.54 9.13
N ARG A 5 -1.44 -18.45 8.94
CA ARG A 5 -2.50 -17.95 9.83
C ARG A 5 -3.66 -18.96 9.88
N SER A 6 -3.55 -19.98 10.73
CA SER A 6 -4.56 -21.04 10.86
C SER A 6 -5.87 -20.58 11.51
N ASP A 7 -5.88 -19.39 12.10
CA ASP A 7 -7.04 -18.70 12.66
C ASP A 7 -7.90 -18.02 11.58
N GLY A 8 -7.35 -17.73 10.41
CA GLY A 8 -8.01 -16.97 9.33
C GLY A 8 -8.87 -17.78 8.36
N THR A 9 -9.23 -19.05 8.65
CA THR A 9 -9.87 -19.94 7.67
C THR A 9 -11.25 -19.49 7.18
N ASN A 10 -11.90 -18.59 7.93
CA ASN A 10 -13.21 -18.03 7.60
C ASN A 10 -13.14 -16.56 7.15
N ALA A 11 -11.95 -16.04 6.85
CA ALA A 11 -11.80 -14.69 6.32
C ALA A 11 -12.60 -14.56 5.01
N ALA A 12 -13.43 -13.52 4.91
CA ALA A 12 -14.19 -13.20 3.72
C ALA A 12 -14.14 -11.70 3.45
N ILE A 13 -14.10 -11.31 2.17
CA ILE A 13 -14.32 -9.93 1.78
C ILE A 13 -15.82 -9.66 1.65
N SER A 14 -16.23 -8.47 2.10
CA SER A 14 -17.49 -7.87 1.65
C SER A 14 -17.23 -7.10 0.36
N VAL A 15 -18.13 -7.14 -0.61
CA VAL A 15 -17.96 -6.45 -1.88
C VAL A 15 -19.03 -5.37 -2.04
N VAL A 16 -18.60 -4.17 -2.41
CA VAL A 16 -19.48 -3.04 -2.75
C VAL A 16 -19.19 -2.64 -4.19
N GLN A 17 -20.21 -2.69 -5.06
CA GLN A 17 -20.08 -2.20 -6.43
C GLN A 17 -20.46 -0.72 -6.48
N VAL A 18 -19.47 0.14 -6.69
CA VAL A 18 -19.68 1.58 -6.86
C VAL A 18 -20.22 1.82 -8.26
N ASN A 19 -21.36 2.51 -8.36
CA ASN A 19 -22.00 2.90 -9.63
C ASN A 19 -22.18 1.76 -10.65
N GLY A 20 -22.38 0.52 -10.17
CA GLY A 20 -22.52 -0.66 -11.03
C GLY A 20 -21.22 -1.12 -11.67
N GLY A 21 -20.07 -0.85 -11.05
CA GLY A 21 -18.73 -1.20 -11.56
C GLY A 21 -18.44 -2.70 -11.73
N GLY A 22 -19.41 -3.57 -11.48
CA GLY A 22 -19.36 -5.01 -11.70
C GLY A 22 -18.45 -5.73 -10.71
N TYR A 23 -18.59 -7.05 -10.63
CA TYR A 23 -17.71 -7.92 -9.86
C TYR A 23 -17.84 -9.35 -10.38
N ASP A 24 -16.73 -9.91 -10.87
CA ASP A 24 -16.64 -11.30 -11.29
C ASP A 24 -15.48 -12.01 -10.56
N PRO A 25 -15.77 -12.72 -9.46
CA PRO A 25 -14.74 -13.45 -8.71
C PRO A 25 -14.17 -14.65 -9.47
N THR A 26 -14.81 -15.09 -10.56
CA THR A 26 -14.32 -16.21 -11.39
C THR A 26 -13.27 -15.75 -12.41
N ASN A 27 -13.26 -14.45 -12.72
CA ASN A 27 -12.34 -13.83 -13.65
C ASN A 27 -11.70 -12.55 -13.08
N PRO A 28 -11.03 -12.62 -11.91
CA PRO A 28 -10.45 -11.44 -11.30
C PRO A 28 -9.22 -10.98 -12.08
N THR A 29 -8.94 -9.68 -12.01
CA THR A 29 -7.68 -9.12 -12.49
C THR A 29 -6.55 -9.49 -11.53
N THR A 30 -5.32 -9.48 -12.02
CA THR A 30 -4.12 -9.74 -11.22
C THR A 30 -4.03 -8.79 -10.01
N GLU A 31 -4.31 -7.51 -10.23
CA GLU A 31 -4.24 -6.45 -9.23
C GLU A 31 -5.29 -6.61 -8.12
N ALA A 32 -6.57 -6.72 -8.48
CA ALA A 32 -7.65 -6.88 -7.50
C ALA A 32 -7.47 -8.16 -6.67
N ASN A 33 -6.93 -9.21 -7.29
CA ASN A 33 -6.65 -10.48 -6.62
C ASN A 33 -5.45 -10.41 -5.66
N LEU A 34 -4.42 -9.64 -5.99
CA LEU A 34 -3.29 -9.34 -5.11
C LEU A 34 -3.78 -8.55 -3.88
N ASP A 35 -4.46 -7.45 -4.11
CA ASP A 35 -4.90 -6.53 -3.06
C ASP A 35 -5.80 -7.24 -2.04
N THR A 36 -6.79 -7.98 -2.52
CA THR A 36 -7.73 -8.71 -1.66
C THR A 36 -7.05 -9.81 -0.86
N GLN A 37 -6.16 -10.61 -1.47
CA GLN A 37 -5.47 -11.69 -0.75
C GLN A 37 -4.58 -11.15 0.38
N TYR A 38 -3.84 -10.07 0.13
CA TYR A 38 -2.96 -9.49 1.14
C TYR A 38 -3.72 -8.67 2.18
N ALA A 39 -4.72 -7.90 1.79
CA ALA A 39 -5.56 -7.17 2.74
C ALA A 39 -6.26 -8.12 3.71
N MET A 40 -6.85 -9.21 3.22
CA MET A 40 -7.48 -10.23 4.07
C MET A 40 -6.48 -10.91 5.01
N ALA A 41 -5.32 -11.32 4.48
CA ALA A 41 -4.32 -12.03 5.27
C ALA A 41 -3.73 -11.17 6.38
N MET A 42 -3.52 -9.87 6.10
CA MET A 42 -2.86 -8.94 7.01
C MET A 42 -3.83 -8.33 8.01
N ALA A 43 -5.06 -7.99 7.60
CA ALA A 43 -6.01 -7.32 8.46
C ALA A 43 -6.82 -8.27 9.36
N TYR A 44 -6.80 -9.59 9.14
CA TYR A 44 -7.62 -10.50 9.96
C TYR A 44 -7.36 -10.34 11.47
N PRO A 45 -8.42 -10.20 12.32
CA PRO A 45 -9.84 -10.44 12.02
C PRO A 45 -10.66 -9.20 11.59
N THR A 46 -10.04 -8.05 11.36
CA THR A 46 -10.73 -6.83 10.91
C THR A 46 -11.52 -7.09 9.62
N PRO A 47 -12.80 -6.69 9.53
CA PRO A 47 -13.58 -6.83 8.30
C PRO A 47 -12.94 -6.08 7.12
N VAL A 48 -12.79 -6.77 5.98
CA VAL A 48 -12.24 -6.19 4.73
C VAL A 48 -13.37 -5.96 3.72
N ILE A 49 -13.44 -4.75 3.17
CA ILE A 49 -14.41 -4.37 2.13
C ILE A 49 -13.65 -4.08 0.83
N PHE A 50 -14.05 -4.74 -0.26
CA PHE A 50 -13.58 -4.49 -1.61
C PHE A 50 -14.59 -3.61 -2.36
N TYR A 51 -14.18 -2.37 -2.68
CA TYR A 51 -14.99 -1.45 -3.50
C TYR A 51 -14.63 -1.63 -4.97
N SER A 52 -15.56 -2.17 -5.76
CA SER A 52 -15.40 -2.35 -7.20
C SER A 52 -15.98 -1.17 -7.97
N THR A 53 -15.13 -0.47 -8.70
CA THR A 53 -15.45 0.76 -9.44
C THR A 53 -15.35 0.59 -10.96
N GLY A 54 -15.28 -0.67 -11.43
CA GLY A 54 -15.00 -1.04 -12.83
C GLY A 54 -15.95 -0.45 -13.89
N ARG A 55 -15.78 -0.87 -15.14
CA ARG A 55 -16.52 -0.32 -16.29
C ARG A 55 -18.03 -0.60 -16.20
N GLY A 56 -18.78 0.30 -15.58
CA GLY A 56 -20.23 0.40 -15.75
C GLY A 56 -20.60 0.88 -17.16
N PRO A 57 -21.89 0.84 -17.53
CA PRO A 57 -22.37 1.22 -18.87
C PRO A 57 -22.19 2.71 -19.24
N ALA A 58 -21.75 3.56 -18.30
CA ALA A 58 -21.44 4.96 -18.51
C ALA A 58 -19.91 5.18 -18.55
N ASP A 59 -19.31 4.86 -19.68
CA ASP A 59 -17.86 4.81 -19.91
C ASP A 59 -17.23 6.22 -20.09
N THR A 60 -17.23 7.07 -19.05
CA THR A 60 -16.49 8.36 -19.08
C THR A 60 -15.92 8.88 -17.74
N THR A 61 -16.08 8.19 -16.61
CA THR A 61 -15.72 8.76 -15.29
C THR A 61 -14.38 8.24 -14.78
N ASP A 62 -13.55 9.15 -14.27
CA ASP A 62 -12.39 8.83 -13.43
C ASP A 62 -12.84 7.91 -12.29
N TYR A 63 -12.31 6.67 -12.28
CA TYR A 63 -12.74 5.60 -11.37
C TYR A 63 -12.55 5.97 -9.90
N PHE A 64 -11.56 6.80 -9.62
CA PHE A 64 -11.34 7.28 -8.28
C PHE A 64 -12.27 8.41 -7.91
N VAL A 65 -12.46 9.41 -8.76
CA VAL A 65 -13.39 10.49 -8.43
C VAL A 65 -14.79 9.89 -8.18
N SER A 66 -15.15 8.89 -8.96
CA SER A 66 -16.39 8.11 -8.76
C SER A 66 -16.45 7.41 -7.40
N TRP A 67 -15.35 6.80 -6.98
CA TRP A 67 -15.24 6.15 -5.67
C TRP A 67 -15.22 7.15 -4.52
N LEU A 68 -14.49 8.26 -4.68
CA LEU A 68 -14.38 9.36 -3.73
C LEU A 68 -15.75 9.96 -3.46
N ASP A 69 -16.47 10.31 -4.53
CA ASP A 69 -17.82 10.85 -4.45
C ASP A 69 -18.75 9.86 -3.74
N TYR A 70 -18.65 8.56 -4.09
CA TYR A 70 -19.44 7.53 -3.45
C TYR A 70 -19.16 7.43 -1.94
N ILE A 71 -17.89 7.40 -1.53
CA ILE A 71 -17.49 7.29 -0.12
C ILE A 71 -17.85 8.54 0.67
N LEU A 72 -17.68 9.72 0.09
CA LEU A 72 -18.06 10.99 0.72
C LEU A 72 -19.57 11.08 1.02
N MET A 73 -20.40 10.30 0.31
CA MET A 73 -21.84 10.22 0.54
C MET A 73 -22.24 9.17 1.60
N GLN A 74 -21.33 8.33 2.09
CA GLN A 74 -21.65 7.30 3.07
C GLN A 74 -21.59 7.85 4.51
N GLY A 75 -22.53 7.41 5.35
CA GLY A 75 -22.58 7.80 6.77
C GLY A 75 -21.61 7.03 7.68
N ASP A 76 -21.23 5.81 7.29
CA ASP A 76 -20.23 4.99 7.99
C ASP A 76 -19.24 4.42 6.97
N ILE A 77 -17.95 4.64 7.21
CA ILE A 77 -16.85 4.30 6.28
C ILE A 77 -15.72 3.58 7.02
N PRO A 78 -14.97 2.70 6.32
CA PRO A 78 -13.82 2.01 6.91
C PRO A 78 -12.79 2.99 7.48
N ARG A 79 -12.23 2.68 8.66
CA ARG A 79 -11.26 3.57 9.33
C ARG A 79 -9.86 3.55 8.72
N THR A 80 -9.57 2.51 7.93
CA THR A 80 -8.37 2.38 7.11
C THR A 80 -8.80 2.05 5.70
N ILE A 81 -8.31 2.78 4.71
CA ILE A 81 -8.57 2.56 3.30
C ILE A 81 -7.23 2.37 2.59
N SER A 82 -6.99 1.15 2.13
CA SER A 82 -5.90 0.82 1.20
C SER A 82 -6.36 1.13 -0.20
N ILE A 83 -5.61 1.94 -0.93
CA ILE A 83 -6.00 2.32 -2.27
C ILE A 83 -4.80 2.25 -3.17
N SER A 84 -4.82 1.23 -4.01
CA SER A 84 -3.93 1.17 -5.17
C SER A 84 -4.26 2.32 -6.16
N ILE A 85 -5.36 3.08 -5.94
CA ILE A 85 -5.59 4.46 -6.46
C ILE A 85 -6.69 5.34 -5.73
N LEU A 86 -6.24 6.36 -4.98
CA LEU A 86 -6.86 7.61 -4.41
C LEU A 86 -7.97 7.64 -3.29
N GLY A 87 -7.95 8.62 -2.32
CA GLY A 87 -8.63 8.57 -0.97
C GLY A 87 -9.44 9.77 -0.36
N VAL A 88 -9.87 9.68 0.94
CA VAL A 88 -10.84 10.58 1.68
C VAL A 88 -10.53 10.79 3.22
N LEU A 89 -11.22 11.72 3.91
CA LEU A 89 -10.99 12.24 5.28
C LEU A 89 -11.47 11.37 6.47
N GLY A 90 -10.82 11.50 7.64
CA GLY A 90 -11.18 10.84 8.92
C GLY A 90 -10.74 9.37 9.02
N VAL A 91 -10.03 8.91 8.01
CA VAL A 91 -9.62 7.54 7.76
C VAL A 91 -8.16 7.55 7.33
N SER A 92 -7.44 6.47 7.62
CA SER A 92 -6.07 6.32 7.13
C SER A 92 -6.11 5.93 5.66
N VAL A 93 -5.68 6.83 4.77
CA VAL A 93 -5.59 6.58 3.32
C VAL A 93 -4.17 6.21 2.95
N LEU A 94 -3.96 5.01 2.41
CA LEU A 94 -2.66 4.52 1.98
C LEU A 94 -2.62 4.33 0.46
N ILE A 95 -1.57 4.83 -0.19
CA ILE A 95 -1.47 4.86 -1.65
C ILE A 95 -0.11 4.39 -2.13
N ALA A 96 -0.10 3.40 -3.03
CA ALA A 96 1.09 2.96 -3.75
C ALA A 96 1.77 4.11 -4.50
N THR A 97 3.09 4.21 -4.40
CA THR A 97 3.87 5.31 -5.01
C THR A 97 4.16 5.12 -6.49
N GLY A 98 3.90 3.91 -7.00
CA GLY A 98 4.24 3.49 -8.35
C GLY A 98 5.52 2.65 -8.40
N ASP A 99 5.70 2.00 -9.55
CA ASP A 99 6.68 0.93 -9.78
C ASP A 99 7.80 1.31 -10.77
N ASP A 100 7.95 2.59 -11.05
CA ASP A 100 8.81 3.12 -12.12
C ASP A 100 10.04 3.87 -11.61
N GLY A 101 10.36 3.72 -10.32
CA GLY A 101 11.36 4.54 -9.65
C GLY A 101 11.04 6.02 -9.82
N VAL A 102 12.02 6.82 -10.24
CA VAL A 102 11.81 8.25 -10.54
C VAL A 102 11.08 8.53 -11.88
N GLY A 103 10.77 7.49 -12.66
CA GLY A 103 10.02 7.60 -13.91
C GLY A 103 10.51 6.69 -15.04
N LYS A 104 9.62 6.37 -16.00
CA LYS A 104 9.98 5.62 -17.21
C LYS A 104 10.59 6.52 -18.28
N GLY A 105 11.54 5.96 -19.04
CA GLY A 105 12.11 6.61 -20.22
C GLY A 105 13.27 7.55 -19.88
N ASP A 106 13.41 8.64 -20.63
CA ASP A 106 14.40 9.69 -20.41
C ASP A 106 13.86 10.85 -19.54
N CYS A 107 12.54 10.93 -19.39
CA CYS A 107 11.82 11.97 -18.66
C CYS A 107 12.22 13.39 -19.10
N VAL A 108 12.57 13.52 -20.38
CA VAL A 108 12.92 14.80 -20.99
C VAL A 108 11.63 15.55 -21.31
N THR A 109 11.47 16.74 -20.74
CA THR A 109 10.34 17.62 -21.05
C THR A 109 10.58 18.39 -22.34
N ASP A 110 9.53 19.04 -22.86
CA ASP A 110 9.58 19.81 -24.11
C ASP A 110 10.65 20.92 -24.11
N ASP A 111 11.06 21.39 -22.93
CA ASP A 111 12.15 22.37 -22.74
C ASP A 111 13.56 21.75 -22.72
N GLY A 112 13.67 20.44 -22.91
CA GLY A 112 14.92 19.68 -22.88
C GLY A 112 15.45 19.35 -21.47
N SER A 113 14.75 19.75 -20.39
CA SER A 113 15.12 19.40 -19.02
C SER A 113 14.66 18.00 -18.63
N VAL A 114 15.41 17.32 -17.77
CA VAL A 114 14.98 16.03 -17.19
C VAL A 114 14.18 16.31 -15.93
N ARG A 115 12.96 15.80 -15.84
CA ARG A 115 12.09 15.94 -14.66
C ARG A 115 11.57 14.59 -14.21
N PHE A 116 11.82 14.24 -12.96
CA PHE A 116 11.28 13.02 -12.37
C PHE A 116 9.76 13.09 -12.25
N TYR A 117 9.11 11.96 -12.47
CA TYR A 117 7.65 11.84 -12.38
C TYR A 117 7.28 11.29 -11.01
N SER A 118 6.55 12.09 -10.25
CA SER A 118 5.86 11.64 -9.04
C SER A 118 4.40 11.35 -9.38
N GLN A 119 3.87 10.21 -8.93
CA GLN A 119 2.52 9.78 -9.28
C GLN A 119 1.47 10.42 -8.38
N PHE A 120 0.54 11.18 -8.95
CA PHE A 120 -0.70 11.55 -8.25
C PHE A 120 -1.58 10.29 -8.18
N PRO A 121 -2.13 9.95 -7.00
CA PRO A 121 -2.32 10.77 -5.79
C PRO A 121 -1.29 10.61 -4.68
N ALA A 122 -0.24 9.80 -4.86
CA ALA A 122 0.75 9.58 -3.80
C ALA A 122 1.42 10.90 -3.38
N THR A 123 1.43 11.90 -4.27
CA THR A 123 1.87 13.28 -3.99
C THR A 123 0.91 14.13 -3.16
N CYS A 124 -0.31 13.66 -2.89
CA CYS A 124 -1.28 14.40 -2.08
C CYS A 124 -0.79 14.47 -0.62
N PRO A 125 -0.69 15.66 0.00
CA PRO A 125 -0.17 15.76 1.37
C PRO A 125 -1.09 15.13 2.42
N TYR A 126 -2.35 14.84 2.06
CA TYR A 126 -3.38 14.27 2.94
C TYR A 126 -3.49 12.75 2.85
N VAL A 127 -2.56 12.10 2.14
CA VAL A 127 -2.48 10.63 2.08
C VAL A 127 -1.14 10.15 2.61
N THR A 128 -1.08 8.89 3.01
CA THR A 128 0.17 8.22 3.34
C THR A 128 0.65 7.45 2.11
N ALA A 129 1.67 7.98 1.44
CA ALA A 129 2.31 7.35 0.29
C ALA A 129 3.11 6.12 0.74
N VAL A 130 2.93 4.98 0.06
CA VAL A 130 3.56 3.70 0.38
C VAL A 130 4.47 3.23 -0.77
N GLY A 131 5.77 3.29 -0.53
CA GLY A 131 6.83 2.77 -1.38
C GLY A 131 7.12 1.29 -1.17
N GLY A 132 8.26 0.83 -1.67
CA GLY A 132 8.66 -0.58 -1.60
C GLY A 132 10.11 -0.79 -1.19
N THR A 133 10.34 -1.85 -0.41
CA THR A 133 11.65 -2.36 -0.01
C THR A 133 11.90 -3.76 -0.58
N THR A 134 13.11 -4.29 -0.50
CA THR A 134 13.37 -5.68 -0.86
C THR A 134 14.45 -6.25 0.04
N ASN A 135 14.71 -7.55 -0.10
CA ASN A 135 15.56 -8.33 0.80
C ASN A 135 15.01 -8.39 2.24
N HIS A 136 15.52 -9.31 3.05
CA HIS A 136 15.11 -9.46 4.46
C HIS A 136 16.21 -8.99 5.42
N ASP A 137 17.47 -9.25 5.09
CA ASP A 137 18.58 -8.96 5.99
C ASP A 137 19.87 -8.67 5.18
N PRO A 138 20.26 -7.40 5.01
CA PRO A 138 19.52 -6.20 5.38
C PRO A 138 18.32 -5.94 4.43
N GLU A 139 17.23 -5.37 4.95
CA GLU A 139 16.18 -4.78 4.11
C GLU A 139 16.75 -3.53 3.39
N ILE A 140 16.49 -3.41 2.09
CA ILE A 140 17.01 -2.33 1.23
C ILE A 140 15.90 -1.71 0.40
N ALA A 141 16.09 -0.52 -0.14
CA ALA A 141 15.14 0.11 -1.05
C ALA A 141 14.91 -0.74 -2.32
N ALA A 142 13.65 -0.89 -2.72
CA ALA A 142 13.32 -1.52 -4.00
C ALA A 142 13.56 -0.53 -5.14
N SER A 143 14.23 -0.97 -6.20
CA SER A 143 14.55 -0.13 -7.36
C SER A 143 13.33 0.42 -8.10
N ILE A 144 12.18 -0.21 -7.91
CA ILE A 144 10.90 0.19 -8.49
C ILE A 144 10.18 1.27 -7.68
N SER A 145 10.59 1.56 -6.44
CA SER A 145 9.84 2.44 -5.53
C SER A 145 9.74 3.86 -6.07
N GLY A 146 8.51 4.33 -6.31
CA GLY A 146 8.24 5.73 -6.68
C GLY A 146 8.54 6.77 -5.59
N GLY A 147 8.76 6.34 -4.33
CA GLY A 147 9.12 7.20 -3.20
C GLY A 147 7.95 7.49 -2.26
N GLY A 148 8.12 7.21 -0.97
CA GLY A 148 7.08 7.32 0.09
C GLY A 148 7.48 6.46 1.29
N PHE A 149 6.62 6.29 2.30
CA PHE A 149 6.89 5.39 3.44
C PHE A 149 7.04 3.95 2.98
N SER A 150 7.93 3.16 3.56
CA SER A 150 8.07 1.75 3.16
C SER A 150 7.11 0.85 3.92
N GLY A 151 6.56 -0.14 3.22
CA GLY A 151 5.93 -1.31 3.82
C GLY A 151 6.84 -2.53 3.63
N PRO A 152 6.79 -3.53 4.53
CA PRO A 152 7.63 -4.70 4.37
C PRO A 152 7.20 -5.46 3.10
N LEU A 153 8.10 -5.63 2.12
CA LEU A 153 7.87 -6.57 1.01
C LEU A 153 8.26 -8.02 1.35
N SER A 154 8.27 -8.38 2.64
CA SER A 154 8.66 -9.71 3.09
C SER A 154 7.50 -10.70 2.96
N THR A 155 7.43 -11.41 1.83
CA THR A 155 6.83 -12.75 1.84
C THR A 155 7.78 -13.75 2.51
N PRO A 156 7.26 -14.84 3.13
CA PRO A 156 8.11 -15.97 3.47
C PRO A 156 8.87 -16.40 2.21
N ARG A 157 10.20 -16.32 2.25
CA ARG A 157 11.10 -16.65 1.14
C ARG A 157 10.69 -17.97 0.50
N LEU A 158 10.12 -17.93 -0.70
CA LEU A 158 10.10 -19.12 -1.55
C LEU A 158 11.56 -19.41 -1.95
N PRO A 159 12.03 -20.67 -1.88
CA PRO A 159 13.42 -20.98 -2.19
C PRO A 159 13.74 -20.62 -3.65
N GLY A 160 14.62 -19.64 -3.85
CA GLY A 160 15.16 -19.25 -5.15
C GLY A 160 16.06 -18.00 -5.07
N PRO A 161 17.06 -17.86 -5.94
CA PRO A 161 17.78 -16.59 -6.11
C PRO A 161 16.89 -15.61 -6.90
N GLY A 162 16.51 -14.49 -6.30
CA GLY A 162 15.74 -13.44 -6.96
C GLY A 162 15.20 -12.39 -5.98
N PRO A 163 14.79 -11.21 -6.47
CA PRO A 163 14.13 -10.19 -5.64
C PRO A 163 12.87 -10.76 -5.00
N LEU A 164 12.51 -10.29 -3.80
CA LEU A 164 11.30 -10.73 -3.09
C LEU A 164 10.05 -10.52 -3.96
N ARG A 165 9.18 -11.54 -4.01
CA ARG A 165 7.94 -11.55 -4.79
C ARG A 165 6.76 -12.00 -3.95
N PHE A 166 5.60 -11.42 -4.24
CA PHE A 166 4.33 -11.72 -3.64
C PHE A 166 3.68 -12.90 -4.33
N MET A 167 3.40 -13.95 -3.57
CA MET A 167 2.69 -15.11 -4.08
C MET A 167 1.19 -14.86 -4.00
N ILE A 168 0.54 -14.87 -5.16
CA ILE A 168 -0.91 -14.85 -5.25
C ILE A 168 -1.41 -16.15 -5.86
N VAL A 169 -2.64 -16.54 -5.55
CA VAL A 169 -3.35 -17.60 -6.26
C VAL A 169 -4.35 -16.96 -7.21
N LEU A 170 -4.14 -17.06 -8.53
CA LEU A 170 -5.07 -16.55 -9.54
C LEU A 170 -5.64 -17.73 -10.32
N LYS A 171 -6.98 -17.87 -10.34
CA LYS A 171 -7.69 -18.97 -11.03
C LYS A 171 -7.11 -20.36 -10.66
N GLY A 172 -6.81 -20.56 -9.38
CA GLY A 172 -6.27 -21.81 -8.85
C GLY A 172 -4.78 -22.06 -9.13
N LYS A 173 -4.05 -21.10 -9.70
CA LYS A 173 -2.61 -21.21 -9.99
C LYS A 173 -1.81 -20.16 -9.22
N GLY A 174 -0.63 -20.54 -8.74
CA GLY A 174 0.30 -19.63 -8.07
C GLY A 174 1.03 -18.71 -9.05
N TYR A 175 1.11 -17.42 -8.75
CA TYR A 175 1.87 -16.43 -9.49
C TYR A 175 2.73 -15.60 -8.54
N LEU A 176 3.86 -15.10 -9.04
CA LEU A 176 4.76 -14.23 -8.31
C LEU A 176 4.75 -12.82 -8.90
N LEU A 177 4.33 -11.86 -8.08
CA LEU A 177 4.21 -10.45 -8.42
C LEU A 177 5.20 -9.59 -7.63
N SER A 178 5.43 -8.37 -8.11
CA SER A 178 6.20 -7.32 -7.43
C SER A 178 5.51 -6.00 -7.72
N GLY A 179 5.63 -5.04 -6.81
CA GLY A 179 5.02 -3.72 -6.95
C GLY A 179 4.71 -3.09 -5.60
N THR A 180 4.61 -1.77 -5.57
CA THR A 180 4.13 -0.96 -4.43
C THR A 180 2.64 -1.18 -4.17
N SER A 181 1.92 -1.70 -5.15
CA SER A 181 0.57 -2.28 -4.97
C SER A 181 0.53 -3.38 -3.92
N ALA A 182 1.61 -4.14 -3.73
CA ALA A 182 1.64 -5.19 -2.72
C ALA A 182 2.00 -4.67 -1.32
N SER A 183 2.86 -3.63 -1.18
CA SER A 183 3.14 -3.03 0.13
C SER A 183 1.93 -2.31 0.69
N THR A 184 1.14 -1.64 -0.14
CA THR A 184 0.00 -0.81 0.29
C THR A 184 -1.03 -1.58 1.15
N PRO A 185 -1.59 -2.74 0.72
CA PRO A 185 -2.51 -3.51 1.54
C PRO A 185 -1.85 -4.13 2.78
N ILE A 186 -0.53 -4.35 2.77
CA ILE A 186 0.22 -4.81 3.94
C ILE A 186 0.27 -3.72 5.01
N VAL A 187 0.69 -2.50 4.63
CA VAL A 187 0.70 -1.35 5.55
C VAL A 187 -0.71 -1.05 6.04
N ALA A 188 -1.72 -1.12 5.17
CA ALA A 188 -3.11 -0.93 5.56
C ALA A 188 -3.56 -1.99 6.58
N GLY A 189 -3.17 -3.26 6.42
CA GLY A 189 -3.44 -4.30 7.40
C GLY A 189 -2.83 -4.00 8.77
N ILE A 190 -1.56 -3.57 8.82
CA ILE A 190 -0.88 -3.16 10.06
C ILE A 190 -1.65 -2.01 10.74
N ILE A 191 -1.99 -0.96 10.00
CA ILE A 191 -2.73 0.19 10.54
C ILE A 191 -4.13 -0.21 11.01
N SER A 192 -4.84 -1.08 10.29
CA SER A 192 -6.13 -1.62 10.72
C SER A 192 -6.03 -2.36 12.05
N LEU A 193 -5.01 -3.19 12.24
CA LEU A 193 -4.79 -3.89 13.52
C LEU A 193 -4.45 -2.93 14.66
N LEU A 194 -3.68 -1.87 14.40
CA LEU A 194 -3.42 -0.81 15.40
C LEU A 194 -4.70 -0.04 15.75
N ASN A 195 -5.55 0.25 14.77
CA ASN A 195 -6.84 0.89 14.96
C ASN A 195 -7.81 -0.01 15.75
N ASP A 196 -7.85 -1.31 15.46
CA ASP A 196 -8.64 -2.28 16.23
C ASP A 196 -8.20 -2.33 17.69
N TYR A 197 -6.88 -2.28 17.95
CA TYR A 197 -6.36 -2.16 19.30
C TYR A 197 -6.84 -0.88 19.98
N LEU A 198 -6.71 0.30 19.33
CA LEU A 198 -7.19 1.57 19.88
C LEU A 198 -8.69 1.52 20.22
N ILE A 199 -9.51 1.01 19.29
CA ILE A 199 -10.95 0.86 19.48
C ILE A 199 -11.25 -0.08 20.65
N SER A 200 -10.52 -1.18 20.80
CA SER A 200 -10.67 -2.11 21.93
C SER A 200 -10.38 -1.45 23.29
N GLN A 201 -9.58 -0.39 23.29
CA GLN A 201 -9.27 0.42 24.47
C GLN A 201 -10.20 1.64 24.62
N GLY A 202 -11.25 1.76 23.80
CA GLY A 202 -12.17 2.90 23.81
C GLY A 202 -11.54 4.20 23.29
N LYS A 203 -10.41 4.12 22.57
CA LYS A 203 -9.72 5.27 21.98
C LYS A 203 -10.17 5.52 20.55
N VAL A 204 -9.89 6.73 20.06
CA VAL A 204 -10.08 7.08 18.65
C VAL A 204 -9.00 6.43 17.78
N THR A 205 -9.32 6.17 16.52
CA THR A 205 -8.38 5.63 15.54
C THR A 205 -7.30 6.66 15.16
N LEU A 206 -6.22 6.21 14.54
CA LEU A 206 -5.10 7.05 14.13
C LEU A 206 -5.48 8.11 13.08
N GLY A 207 -6.50 7.85 12.25
CA GLY A 207 -6.99 8.80 11.25
C GLY A 207 -5.90 9.19 10.25
N PHE A 208 -5.68 10.50 10.05
CA PHE A 208 -4.61 11.00 9.19
C PHE A 208 -3.24 10.71 9.81
N LEU A 209 -2.52 9.74 9.24
CA LEU A 209 -1.32 9.15 9.85
C LEU A 209 -0.11 10.06 9.83
N ASN A 210 0.05 10.89 8.79
CA ASN A 210 1.33 11.57 8.53
C ASN A 210 1.82 12.39 9.75
N PRO A 211 1.01 13.25 10.41
CA PRO A 211 1.47 14.00 11.57
C PRO A 211 1.99 13.12 12.72
N TRP A 212 1.35 11.97 12.94
CA TRP A 212 1.77 11.03 13.97
C TRP A 212 3.05 10.27 13.57
N LEU A 213 3.12 9.80 12.32
CA LEU A 213 4.29 9.08 11.79
C LEU A 213 5.54 9.95 11.76
N TYR A 214 5.44 11.22 11.34
CA TYR A 214 6.55 12.18 11.37
C TYR A 214 6.86 12.71 12.78
N GLY A 215 6.08 12.30 13.80
CA GLY A 215 6.29 12.64 15.21
C GLY A 215 6.63 11.39 16.03
N THR A 216 5.76 11.04 16.97
CA THR A 216 5.95 9.91 17.89
C THR A 216 6.16 8.59 17.16
N GLY A 217 5.38 8.38 16.08
CA GLY A 217 5.34 7.12 15.32
C GLY A 217 6.69 6.74 14.71
N MET A 218 7.56 7.71 14.42
CA MET A 218 8.87 7.50 13.78
C MET A 218 9.74 6.46 14.52
N SER A 219 9.66 6.41 15.85
CA SER A 219 10.40 5.43 16.67
C SER A 219 9.94 3.97 16.48
N GLY A 220 8.76 3.78 15.89
CA GLY A 220 8.20 2.49 15.53
C GLY A 220 8.55 2.01 14.12
N LEU A 221 9.45 2.69 13.41
CA LEU A 221 9.84 2.34 12.05
C LEU A 221 11.29 1.81 12.01
N THR A 222 11.57 0.99 11.01
CA THR A 222 12.90 0.51 10.66
C THR A 222 13.42 1.35 9.51
N ASP A 223 14.49 2.10 9.76
CA ASP A 223 15.13 2.96 8.78
C ASP A 223 15.84 2.15 7.68
N ILE A 224 15.67 2.55 6.42
CA ILE A 224 16.24 1.89 5.25
C ILE A 224 17.33 2.78 4.69
N THR A 225 18.59 2.35 4.83
CA THR A 225 19.75 3.22 4.56
C THR A 225 20.56 2.80 3.34
N SER A 226 20.01 1.94 2.48
CA SER A 226 20.71 1.45 1.29
C SER A 226 19.76 1.03 0.16
N GLY A 227 20.27 1.09 -1.08
CA GLY A 227 19.48 0.94 -2.30
C GLY A 227 19.10 2.30 -2.92
N SER A 228 18.44 2.27 -4.06
CA SER A 228 18.05 3.46 -4.84
C SER A 228 16.84 3.18 -5.71
N ASN A 229 16.19 4.21 -6.27
CA ASN A 229 15.09 4.10 -7.22
C ASN A 229 15.41 4.67 -8.62
N PRO A 230 16.28 4.01 -9.40
CA PRO A 230 16.67 4.51 -10.71
C PRO A 230 15.50 4.60 -11.68
N GLY A 231 15.65 5.48 -12.67
CA GLY A 231 14.63 5.82 -13.66
C GLY A 231 15.06 7.06 -14.45
N CYS A 232 14.33 7.43 -15.49
CA CYS A 232 14.65 8.61 -16.31
C CYS A 232 16.08 8.61 -16.90
N ASN A 233 16.65 7.43 -17.17
CA ASN A 233 18.07 7.25 -17.50
C ASN A 233 19.05 7.84 -16.45
N THR A 234 18.63 7.93 -15.20
CA THR A 234 19.41 8.41 -14.06
C THR A 234 19.51 7.34 -12.96
N ASN A 235 20.37 7.57 -11.97
CA ASN A 235 20.45 6.73 -10.77
C ASN A 235 19.29 6.96 -9.79
N GLY A 236 18.39 7.92 -10.07
CA GLY A 236 17.31 8.31 -9.17
C GLY A 236 17.83 8.85 -7.84
N PHE A 237 17.10 8.57 -6.76
CA PHE A 237 17.52 8.88 -5.40
C PHE A 237 18.08 7.64 -4.70
N SER A 238 18.90 7.87 -3.68
CA SER A 238 19.43 6.80 -2.82
C SER A 238 18.75 6.84 -1.46
N ALA A 239 18.53 5.67 -0.89
CA ALA A 239 18.13 5.53 0.51
C ALA A 239 19.32 5.90 1.43
N ILE A 240 19.03 6.66 2.48
CA ILE A 240 20.01 7.24 3.40
C ILE A 240 19.48 7.16 4.83
N GLU A 241 20.29 7.52 5.83
CA GLU A 241 19.83 7.61 7.21
C GLU A 241 18.73 8.67 7.35
N GLY A 242 17.64 8.30 8.03
CA GLY A 242 16.48 9.14 8.27
C GLY A 242 15.49 9.14 7.11
N TRP A 243 14.84 10.28 6.87
CA TRP A 243 13.89 10.37 5.76
C TRP A 243 14.61 10.43 4.41
N ASP A 244 14.17 9.62 3.46
CA ASP A 244 14.65 9.65 2.08
C ASP A 244 13.50 9.55 1.05
N PRO A 245 13.69 10.05 -0.19
CA PRO A 245 12.64 10.03 -1.22
C PRO A 245 12.51 8.69 -1.97
N VAL A 246 13.06 7.60 -1.43
CA VAL A 246 12.89 6.23 -1.92
C VAL A 246 11.99 5.43 -0.98
N THR A 247 12.30 5.49 0.31
CA THR A 247 11.72 4.67 1.38
C THR A 247 11.08 5.45 2.52
N GLY A 248 11.12 6.77 2.48
CA GLY A 248 10.40 7.66 3.40
C GLY A 248 10.99 7.54 4.80
N LEU A 249 10.15 7.33 5.82
CA LEU A 249 10.63 7.04 7.18
C LEU A 249 10.99 5.55 7.39
N GLY A 250 10.98 4.74 6.33
CA GLY A 250 11.26 3.31 6.40
C GLY A 250 10.04 2.44 6.68
N THR A 251 10.29 1.22 7.18
CA THR A 251 9.32 0.12 7.28
C THR A 251 8.62 0.09 8.64
N LEU A 252 7.29 -0.06 8.66
CA LEU A 252 6.51 -0.14 9.90
C LEU A 252 6.83 -1.41 10.70
N ASP A 253 7.23 -1.26 11.97
CA ASP A 253 7.33 -2.36 12.93
C ASP A 253 6.08 -2.37 13.83
N PHE A 254 5.19 -3.34 13.60
CA PHE A 254 3.93 -3.44 14.34
C PHE A 254 4.15 -3.49 15.87
N GLN A 255 5.16 -4.22 16.34
CA GLN A 255 5.38 -4.37 17.78
C GLN A 255 5.85 -3.07 18.41
N ARG A 256 6.76 -2.35 17.73
CA ARG A 256 7.21 -1.04 18.22
C ARG A 256 6.11 0.00 18.15
N LEU A 257 5.34 0.03 17.06
CA LEU A 257 4.22 0.96 16.89
C LEU A 257 3.15 0.76 17.97
N LEU A 258 2.84 -0.49 18.32
CA LEU A 258 1.86 -0.82 19.36
C LEU A 258 2.24 -0.21 20.73
N LEU A 259 3.54 -0.12 21.05
CA LEU A 259 4.02 0.43 22.33
C LEU A 259 3.95 1.95 22.42
N ILE A 260 3.76 2.64 21.29
CA ILE A 260 3.81 4.11 21.18
C ILE A 260 2.49 4.70 20.65
N LEU A 261 1.43 3.88 20.60
CA LEU A 261 0.09 4.34 20.27
C LEU A 261 -0.40 5.39 21.29
N PRO A 262 -1.16 6.41 20.84
CA PRO A 262 -1.75 7.41 21.72
C PRO A 262 -2.78 6.80 22.69
#